data_AF-A0A397AD08-F1
#
_entry.id   AF-A0A397AD08-F1
#
_cell.length_a   1.000
_cell.length_b   1.000
_cell.length_c   1.000
_cell.angle_alpha   90.00
_cell.angle_beta   90.00
_cell.angle_gamma   90.00
#
_symmetry.space_group_name_H-M   'P 1'
#
loop_
_entity.id
_entity.type
_entity.pdbx_description
1 polymer ?
#
loop_
_entity_poly.entity_id
_entity_poly.type
_entity_poly.pdbx_seq_one_letter_code
_entity_poly.pdbx_strand_id
1 'polypeptide(L)'
;MYGMIPPKEQVELQVTVLVGGDAAHALSSGRDTLDDTLILRVANGADHFVVISADYLPYENLSPIRHAGAVKREAAVVQKIPKELWRMVDALYTHGLDAPNIFVDTDL
;
A
#
# COMPACT_ATOMS: atom_id res chain seq x y z
N MET A 1 -4.73 -23.40 -9.44
CA MET A 1 -3.62 -24.31 -9.08
C MET A 1 -4.15 -25.25 -8.02
N TYR A 2 -3.98 -26.56 -8.17
CA TYR A 2 -4.44 -27.55 -7.18
C TYR A 2 -3.22 -28.25 -6.60
N GLY A 3 -3.23 -28.51 -5.30
CA GLY A 3 -2.18 -29.24 -4.59
C GLY A 3 -2.76 -30.47 -3.90
N MET A 4 -1.93 -31.48 -3.68
CA MET A 4 -2.26 -32.64 -2.84
C MET A 4 -1.47 -32.50 -1.54
N ILE A 5 -2.14 -32.71 -0.41
CA ILE A 5 -1.49 -32.79 0.91
C ILE A 5 -1.59 -34.26 1.35
N PRO A 6 -0.46 -34.98 1.43
CA PRO A 6 -0.45 -36.34 1.95
C PRO A 6 -0.98 -36.42 3.39
N PRO A 7 -1.54 -37.56 3.81
CA PRO A 7 -1.99 -37.72 5.19
C PRO A 7 -0.86 -37.46 6.18
N LYS A 8 -1.15 -36.65 7.21
CA LYS A 8 -0.20 -36.22 8.26
C LYS A 8 0.85 -35.20 7.83
N GLU A 9 0.85 -34.77 6.56
CA GLU A 9 1.66 -33.63 6.13
C GLU A 9 0.91 -32.31 6.34
N GLN A 10 1.67 -31.22 6.38
CA GLN A 10 1.15 -29.86 6.49
C GLN A 10 1.76 -29.03 5.38
N VAL A 11 0.98 -28.07 4.88
CA VAL A 11 1.45 -27.07 3.91
C VAL A 11 1.18 -25.69 4.48
N GLU A 12 2.13 -24.79 4.28
CA GLU A 12 1.98 -23.39 4.62
C GLU A 12 1.47 -22.62 3.40
N LEU A 13 0.43 -21.81 3.59
CA LEU A 13 -0.12 -20.95 2.55
C LEU A 13 0.25 -19.52 2.86
N GLN A 14 1.01 -18.90 1.97
CA GLN A 14 1.34 -17.47 2.05
C GLN A 14 0.37 -16.68 1.17
N VAL A 15 -0.38 -15.78 1.80
CA VAL A 15 -1.23 -14.81 1.09
C VAL A 15 -0.55 -13.46 1.13
N THR A 16 -0.41 -12.82 -0.03
CA THR A 16 0.24 -11.50 -0.15
C THR A 16 -0.72 -10.54 -0.81
N VAL A 17 -0.94 -9.40 -0.15
CA VAL A 17 -1.74 -8.29 -0.68
C VAL A 17 -0.79 -7.23 -1.20
N LEU A 18 -0.90 -6.89 -2.47
CA LEU A 18 -0.14 -5.82 -3.12
C LEU A 18 -1.11 -4.79 -3.68
N VAL A 19 -0.99 -3.55 -3.22
CA VAL A 19 -1.82 -2.43 -3.71
C VAL A 19 -1.08 -1.72 -4.84
N GLY A 20 -1.55 -1.91 -6.07
CA GLY A 20 -1.06 -1.19 -7.25
C GLY A 20 -1.64 0.23 -7.38
N GLY A 21 -1.17 1.00 -8.37
CA GLY A 21 -1.58 2.40 -8.57
C GLY A 21 -3.10 2.61 -8.74
N ASP A 22 -3.75 1.81 -9.59
CA ASP A 22 -5.20 1.92 -9.83
C ASP A 22 -6.01 1.58 -8.56
N ALA A 23 -5.62 0.52 -7.87
CA ALA A 23 -6.24 0.08 -6.62
C ALA A 23 -6.03 1.11 -5.50
N ALA A 24 -4.84 1.69 -5.39
CA ALA A 24 -4.52 2.72 -4.40
C ALA A 24 -5.49 3.91 -4.51
N HIS A 25 -5.74 4.40 -5.73
CA HIS A 25 -6.67 5.50 -5.93
C HIS A 25 -8.12 5.13 -5.57
N ALA A 26 -8.57 3.91 -5.89
CA ALA A 26 -9.90 3.43 -5.52
C ALA A 26 -10.05 3.34 -3.99
N LEU A 27 -9.10 2.71 -3.31
CA LEU A 27 -9.06 2.56 -1.86
C LEU A 27 -8.95 3.92 -1.14
N SER A 28 -8.08 4.83 -1.59
CA SER A 28 -7.95 6.19 -1.03
C SER A 28 -9.24 6.99 -1.12
N SER A 29 -10.02 6.77 -2.18
CA SER A 29 -11.29 7.46 -2.39
C SER A 29 -12.48 6.81 -1.68
N GLY A 30 -12.27 5.71 -0.95
CA GLY A 30 -13.33 4.93 -0.31
C GLY A 30 -14.27 4.24 -1.31
N ARG A 31 -13.85 4.11 -2.57
CA ARG A 31 -14.62 3.41 -3.62
C ARG A 31 -14.38 1.90 -3.64
N ASP A 32 -13.42 1.44 -2.85
CA ASP A 32 -13.06 0.04 -2.69
C ASP A 32 -12.59 -0.22 -1.26
N THR A 33 -12.56 -1.48 -0.84
CA THR A 33 -12.05 -1.92 0.47
C THR A 33 -11.13 -3.12 0.31
N LEU A 34 -10.29 -3.37 1.32
CA LEU A 34 -9.46 -4.58 1.37
C LEU A 34 -10.19 -5.68 2.16
N ASP A 35 -11.40 -6.03 1.71
CA ASP A 35 -12.21 -7.11 2.27
C ASP A 35 -12.44 -8.19 1.21
N ASP A 36 -11.91 -9.39 1.43
CA ASP A 36 -12.07 -10.51 0.50
C ASP A 36 -12.25 -11.84 1.25
N THR A 37 -12.85 -12.83 0.59
CA THR A 37 -13.03 -14.18 1.12
C THR A 37 -12.44 -15.21 0.16
N LEU A 38 -11.36 -15.87 0.59
CA LEU A 38 -10.79 -17.00 -0.11
C LEU A 38 -11.55 -18.28 0.23
N ILE A 39 -11.91 -19.04 -0.81
CA ILE A 39 -12.58 -20.33 -0.66
C ILE A 39 -11.58 -21.44 -0.97
N LEU A 40 -11.22 -22.22 0.05
CA LEU A 40 -10.36 -23.40 -0.06
C LEU A 40 -11.22 -24.65 -0.20
N ARG A 41 -11.28 -25.19 -1.43
CA ARG A 41 -12.05 -26.39 -1.75
C ARG A 41 -11.22 -27.65 -1.60
N VAL A 42 -11.69 -28.60 -0.79
CA VAL A 42 -11.12 -29.94 -0.67
C VAL A 42 -11.92 -30.91 -1.54
N ALA A 43 -11.24 -31.72 -2.36
CA ALA A 43 -11.90 -32.71 -3.21
C ALA A 43 -12.70 -33.71 -2.37
N ASN A 44 -14.00 -33.83 -2.63
CA ASN A 44 -14.95 -34.64 -1.85
C ASN A 44 -14.98 -34.30 -0.34
N GLY A 45 -14.57 -33.08 0.01
CA GLY A 45 -14.53 -32.57 1.39
C GLY A 45 -15.38 -31.32 1.54
N ALA A 46 -15.26 -30.68 2.70
CA ALA A 46 -15.89 -29.39 2.96
C ALA A 46 -15.10 -28.25 2.29
N ASP A 47 -15.81 -27.19 1.94
CA ASP A 47 -15.20 -25.91 1.59
C ASP A 47 -14.83 -25.17 2.89
N HIS A 48 -13.61 -24.65 2.95
CA HIS A 48 -13.12 -23.81 4.05
C HIS A 48 -13.04 -22.36 3.58
N PHE A 49 -13.53 -21.44 4.40
CA PHE A 49 -13.58 -20.02 4.08
C PHE A 49 -12.55 -19.27 4.92
N VAL A 50 -11.71 -18.47 4.26
CA VAL A 50 -10.73 -17.60 4.90
C VAL A 50 -11.09 -16.16 4.54
N VAL A 51 -11.54 -15.41 5.55
CA VAL A 51 -11.88 -13.99 5.40
C VAL A 51 -10.64 -13.15 5.67
N ILE A 52 -10.34 -12.22 4.76
CA ILE A 52 -9.22 -11.30 4.82
C ILE A 52 -9.79 -9.90 4.84
N SER A 53 -9.43 -9.12 5.85
CA SER A 53 -9.83 -7.72 6.00
C SER A 53 -8.63 -6.89 6.44
N ALA A 54 -8.50 -5.68 5.87
CA ALA A 54 -7.44 -4.75 6.24
C ALA A 54 -7.88 -3.29 6.08
N ASP A 55 -7.33 -2.42 6.92
CA ASP A 55 -7.47 -0.98 6.77
C ASP A 55 -6.40 -0.44 5.81
N TYR A 56 -6.84 0.25 4.76
CA TYR A 56 -5.93 0.93 3.84
C TYR A 56 -5.62 2.35 4.33
N LEU A 57 -4.33 2.66 4.54
CA LEU A 57 -3.86 4.01 4.87
C LEU A 57 -3.27 4.70 3.62
N PRO A 58 -3.93 5.75 3.09
CA PRO A 58 -3.41 6.50 1.95
C PRO A 58 -2.10 7.22 2.27
N TYR A 59 -1.20 7.28 1.30
CA TYR A 59 0.09 7.98 1.43
C TYR A 59 -0.08 9.49 1.64
N GLU A 60 -1.14 10.11 1.13
CA GLU A 60 -1.46 11.52 1.34
C GLU A 60 -1.80 11.85 2.81
N ASN A 61 -2.22 10.84 3.57
CA ASN A 61 -2.52 10.96 5.00
C ASN A 61 -1.28 10.73 5.89
N LEU A 62 -0.12 10.46 5.30
CA LEU A 62 1.15 10.47 6.01
C LEU A 62 1.57 11.92 6.27
N SER A 63 0.96 12.53 7.28
CA SER A 63 1.60 13.66 7.95
C SER A 63 3.02 13.23 8.35
N PRO A 64 4.01 14.15 8.34
CA PRO A 64 5.36 13.80 8.73
C PRO A 64 5.32 13.06 10.07
N ILE A 65 5.79 11.81 10.11
CA ILE A 65 5.83 10.93 11.30
C ILE A 65 6.56 11.61 12.48
N ARG A 66 7.26 12.72 12.24
CA ARG A 66 8.01 13.50 13.23
C ARG A 66 7.16 14.43 14.10
N HIS A 67 5.89 14.67 13.80
CA HIS A 67 5.05 15.55 14.63
C HIS A 67 3.64 15.01 14.84
N ALA A 68 3.50 14.01 15.73
CA ALA A 68 2.23 13.63 16.36
C ALA A 68 1.77 14.69 17.39
N GLY A 69 1.88 15.97 17.04
CA GLY A 69 1.31 17.08 17.80
C GLY A 69 0.08 17.61 17.08
N ALA A 70 -0.94 18.05 17.82
CA ALA A 70 -2.13 18.68 17.26
C ALA A 70 -1.74 19.90 16.42
N VAL A 71 -1.56 19.70 15.12
CA VAL A 71 -1.38 20.80 14.17
C VAL A 71 -2.74 21.49 14.09
N LYS A 72 -2.85 22.65 14.74
CA LYS A 72 -3.94 23.59 14.47
C LYS A 72 -3.96 23.80 12.96
N ARG A 73 -5.00 23.31 12.29
CA ARG A 73 -5.27 23.61 10.88
C ARG A 73 -5.62 25.10 10.81
N GLU A 74 -4.61 25.96 10.79
CA GLU A 74 -4.79 27.31 10.27
C GLU A 74 -5.29 27.18 8.83
N ALA A 75 -6.27 28.02 8.49
CA ALA A 75 -7.00 27.96 7.24
C ALA A 75 -6.04 27.69 6.08
N ALA A 76 -6.24 26.56 5.39
CA ALA A 76 -5.35 26.09 4.35
C ALA A 76 -5.19 27.19 3.30
N VAL A 77 -4.05 27.90 3.35
CA VAL A 77 -3.64 28.76 2.25
C VAL A 77 -3.51 27.84 1.06
N VAL A 78 -4.35 28.05 0.04
CA VAL A 78 -4.32 27.27 -1.19
C VAL A 78 -2.97 27.54 -1.85
N GLN A 79 -2.04 26.60 -1.66
CA GLN A 79 -0.73 26.68 -2.28
C GLN A 79 -0.89 26.42 -3.78
N LYS A 80 -0.19 27.19 -4.61
CA LYS A 80 -0.20 26.99 -6.07
C LYS A 80 0.39 25.64 -6.49
N ILE A 81 1.20 25.03 -5.61
CA ILE A 81 1.87 23.75 -5.81
C ILE A 81 1.55 22.88 -4.59
N PRO A 82 1.15 21.60 -4.77
CA PRO A 82 1.03 20.65 -3.67
C PRO A 82 2.30 20.59 -2.82
N LYS A 83 2.16 20.67 -1.50
CA LYS A 83 3.29 20.74 -0.56
C LYS A 83 4.21 19.51 -0.66
N GLU A 84 3.68 18.34 -1.03
CA GLU A 84 4.42 17.10 -1.26
C GLU A 84 5.36 17.23 -2.46
N LEU A 85 4.84 17.72 -3.60
CA LEU A 85 5.64 17.97 -4.79
C LEU A 85 6.74 19.00 -4.51
N TRP A 86 6.41 20.07 -3.80
CA TRP A 86 7.41 21.06 -3.40
C TRP A 86 8.52 20.44 -2.55
N ARG A 87 8.18 19.61 -1.55
CA ARG A 87 9.16 18.90 -0.71
C ARG A 87 10.02 17.93 -1.50
N MET A 88 9.45 17.24 -2.49
CA MET A 88 10.21 16.34 -3.36
C MET A 88 11.23 17.13 -4.19
N VAL A 89 10.81 18.23 -4.81
CA VAL A 89 11.69 19.10 -5.60
C VAL A 89 12.78 19.73 -4.74
N ASP A 90 12.44 20.21 -3.54
CA ASP A 90 13.38 20.80 -2.59
C ASP A 90 14.44 19.78 -2.13
N ALA A 91 14.03 18.53 -1.85
CA ALA A 91 14.96 17.45 -1.50
C ALA A 91 15.89 17.09 -2.67
N LEU A 92 15.35 17.02 -3.90
CA LEU A 92 16.14 16.79 -5.12
C LEU A 92 17.15 17.92 -5.35
N TYR A 93 16.73 19.17 -5.15
CA TYR A 93 17.60 20.34 -5.30
C TYR A 93 18.72 20.37 -4.24
N THR A 94 18.39 20.01 -2.99
CA THR A 94 19.35 20.09 -1.88
C THR A 94 20.34 18.92 -1.87
N HIS A 95 19.93 17.74 -2.33
CA HIS A 95 20.71 16.51 -2.15
C HIS A 95 20.95 15.69 -3.43
N GLY A 96 20.18 15.93 -4.49
CA GLY A 96 20.16 15.07 -5.69
C GLY A 96 20.94 15.59 -6.89
N LEU A 97 21.32 16.88 -6.91
CA LEU A 97 21.93 17.48 -8.11
C LEU A 97 23.26 16.85 -8.52
N ASP A 98 24.05 16.38 -7.55
CA ASP A 98 25.34 15.73 -7.78
C ASP A 98 25.23 14.19 -7.81
N ALA A 99 24.02 13.64 -7.68
CA ALA A 99 23.82 12.20 -7.68
C ALA A 99 24.01 11.64 -9.11
N PRO A 100 24.97 10.71 -9.33
CA PRO A 100 25.12 10.07 -10.63
C PRO A 100 23.86 9.26 -10.96
N ASN A 101 23.52 9.19 -12.25
CA ASN A 101 22.40 8.41 -12.80
C ASN A 101 21.01 8.74 -12.21
N ILE A 102 20.81 9.97 -11.72
CA ILE A 102 19.50 10.40 -11.23
C ILE A 102 18.43 10.24 -12.33
N PHE A 103 17.34 9.53 -12.01
CA PHE A 103 16.26 9.12 -12.92
C PHE A 103 16.63 8.14 -14.04
N VAL A 104 17.85 7.59 -14.04
CA VAL A 104 18.32 6.61 -15.05
C VAL A 104 18.39 5.20 -14.49
N ASP A 105 18.74 5.04 -13.21
CA ASP A 105 18.75 3.73 -12.57
C ASP A 105 17.30 3.22 -12.37
N THR A 106 16.99 2.08 -12.98
CA THR A 106 15.70 1.37 -12.84
C THR A 106 15.78 0.19 -11.88
N ASP A 107 16.86 0.08 -11.10
CA ASP A 107 17.02 -0.98 -10.12
C ASP A 107 16.05 -0.78 -8.95
N LEU A 108 14.85 -1.34 -9.12
CA LEU A 108 13.87 -1.70 -8.09
C LEU A 108 13.63 -3.20 -8.16
#